data_AF-A0A6C0M431-F1
#
_entry.id   AF-A0A6C0M431-F1
#
_cell.length_a   1.000
_cell.length_b   1.000
_cell.length_c   1.000
_cell.angle_alpha   90.00
_cell.angle_beta   90.00
_cell.angle_gamma   90.00
#
_symmetry.space_group_name_H-M   'P 1'
#
loop_
_entity.id
_entity.type
_entity.pdbx_description
1 polymer ?
#
loop_
_entity_poly.entity_id
_entity_poly.type
_entity_poly.pdbx_seq_one_letter_code
_entity_poly.pdbx_strand_id
1 'polypeptide(L)'
;MPNQQYKQLLVSAAGLVAIDFAYLTVIKGHFARQIAAVQGSPMVVNVSAAIATYVFLIFGLNYFIIRPGRSAWDAFLLGLVVYGVYDFTNLALLSKWQLFTAVTDTLWGGALFYLTTRLVLGLS
;
A
#
# COMPACT_ATOMS: atom_id res chain seq x y z
N MET A 1 -9.74 8.15 -24.95
CA MET A 1 -10.80 9.12 -24.60
C MET A 1 -10.70 9.46 -23.12
N PRO A 2 -10.82 10.73 -22.70
CA PRO A 2 -10.66 11.17 -21.31
C PRO A 2 -11.48 10.36 -20.29
N ASN A 3 -12.69 9.93 -20.66
CA ASN A 3 -13.59 9.16 -19.80
C ASN A 3 -13.00 7.81 -19.33
N GLN A 4 -12.15 7.17 -20.14
CA GLN A 4 -11.54 5.89 -19.78
C GLN A 4 -10.46 6.07 -18.69
N GLN A 5 -9.69 7.15 -18.76
CA GLN A 5 -8.67 7.47 -17.74
C GLN A 5 -9.31 7.83 -16.40
N TYR A 6 -10.41 8.61 -16.41
CA TYR A 6 -11.16 8.89 -15.18
C TYR A 6 -11.75 7.62 -14.55
N LYS A 7 -12.31 6.71 -15.36
CA LYS A 7 -12.80 5.41 -14.88
C LYS A 7 -11.67 4.60 -14.23
N GLN A 8 -10.51 4.51 -14.88
CA GLN A 8 -9.35 3.78 -14.35
C GLN A 8 -8.82 4.37 -13.03
N LEU A 9 -8.80 5.69 -12.91
CA LEU A 9 -8.42 6.37 -11.67
C LEU A 9 -9.38 6.04 -10.52
N LEU A 10 -10.70 6.10 -10.77
CA LEU A 10 -11.69 5.79 -9.74
C LEU A 10 -11.64 4.31 -9.33
N VAL A 11 -11.50 3.40 -10.29
CA VAL A 11 -11.40 1.95 -10.03
C VAL A 11 -10.12 1.62 -9.26
N SER A 12 -8.98 2.21 -9.63
CA SER A 12 -7.72 1.99 -8.91
C SER A 12 -7.77 2.57 -7.49
N ALA A 13 -8.31 3.78 -7.32
CA ALA A 13 -8.45 4.40 -6.00
C ALA A 13 -9.34 3.59 -5.07
N ALA A 14 -10.55 3.24 -5.52
CA ALA A 14 -11.49 2.45 -4.73
C ALA A 14 -10.96 1.02 -4.51
N GLY A 15 -10.38 0.40 -5.53
CA GLY A 15 -9.83 -0.94 -5.47
C GLY A 15 -8.67 -1.04 -4.49
N LEU A 16 -7.72 -0.11 -4.54
CA LEU A 16 -6.57 -0.09 -3.63
C LEU A 16 -7.03 0.03 -2.18
N VAL A 17 -7.90 1.00 -1.88
CA VAL A 17 -8.41 1.20 -0.51
C VAL A 17 -9.22 -0.01 -0.03
N ALA A 18 -10.10 -0.58 -0.87
CA ALA A 18 -10.93 -1.71 -0.48
C ALA A 18 -10.13 -3.00 -0.23
N ILE A 19 -9.17 -3.30 -1.12
CA ILE A 19 -8.30 -4.48 -0.97
C ILE A 19 -7.43 -4.32 0.27
N ASP A 20 -6.83 -3.15 0.47
CA ASP A 20 -5.96 -2.89 1.62
C ASP A 20 -6.74 -2.91 2.94
N PHE A 21 -7.96 -2.36 2.96
CA PHE A 21 -8.82 -2.43 4.13
C PHE A 21 -9.06 -3.87 4.61
N ALA A 22 -9.27 -4.81 3.68
CA ALA A 22 -9.43 -6.22 4.03
C ALA A 22 -8.19 -6.77 4.76
N TYR A 23 -6.98 -6.47 4.28
CA TYR A 23 -5.75 -6.86 4.95
C TYR A 23 -5.59 -6.17 6.32
N LEU A 24 -5.84 -4.86 6.40
CA LEU A 24 -5.77 -4.10 7.64
C LEU A 24 -6.70 -4.68 8.71
N THR A 25 -7.90 -5.15 8.35
CA THR A 25 -8.79 -5.77 9.34
C THR A 25 -8.19 -7.02 9.99
N VAL A 26 -7.37 -7.77 9.24
CA VAL A 26 -6.70 -9.00 9.69
C VAL A 26 -5.42 -8.67 10.47
N ILE A 27 -4.60 -7.75 9.98
CA ILE A 27 -3.26 -7.49 10.54
C ILE A 27 -3.23 -6.40 11.62
N LYS A 28 -4.29 -5.61 11.81
CA LYS A 28 -4.33 -4.46 12.75
C LYS A 28 -3.84 -4.79 14.16
N GLY A 29 -4.12 -5.99 14.67
CA GLY A 29 -3.69 -6.40 16.01
C GLY A 29 -2.17 -6.60 16.12
N HIS A 30 -1.55 -7.09 15.04
CA HIS A 30 -0.09 -7.18 14.94
C HIS A 30 0.55 -5.80 14.91
N PHE A 31 0.08 -4.92 14.00
CA PHE A 31 0.60 -3.55 13.90
C PHE A 31 0.38 -2.73 15.17
N ALA A 32 -0.77 -2.84 15.83
CA ALA A 32 -1.02 -2.14 17.08
C ALA A 32 0.01 -2.51 18.17
N ARG A 33 0.37 -3.80 18.27
CA ARG A 33 1.42 -4.27 19.20
C ARG A 33 2.81 -3.83 18.76
N GLN A 34 3.11 -3.92 17.47
CA GLN A 34 4.38 -3.48 16.90
C GLN A 34 4.65 -1.99 17.16
N ILE A 35 3.65 -1.14 16.91
CA ILE A 35 3.72 0.30 17.17
C ILE A 35 3.84 0.56 18.66
N ALA A 36 3.00 -0.08 19.50
CA ALA A 36 3.08 0.12 20.95
C ALA A 36 4.43 -0.30 21.54
N ALA A 37 5.07 -1.35 21.01
CA ALA A 37 6.41 -1.76 21.42
C ALA A 37 7.45 -0.67 21.15
N VAL A 38 7.36 0.00 20.00
CA VAL A 38 8.28 1.07 19.58
C VAL A 38 8.04 2.36 20.37
N GLN A 39 6.79 2.86 20.39
CA GLN A 39 6.49 4.19 20.93
C GLN A 39 6.17 4.19 22.44
N GLY A 40 5.96 3.02 23.06
CA GLY A 40 5.66 2.89 24.49
C GLY A 40 4.22 3.22 24.89
N SER A 41 3.33 3.46 23.92
CA SER A 41 1.92 3.80 24.14
C SER A 41 1.02 3.17 23.07
N PRO A 42 -0.31 3.04 23.31
CA PRO A 42 -1.23 2.49 22.31
C PRO A 42 -1.19 3.25 20.98
N MET A 43 -1.32 2.53 19.87
CA MET A 43 -1.37 3.12 18.53
C MET A 43 -2.57 4.07 18.39
N VAL A 44 -2.31 5.31 17.98
CA VAL A 44 -3.34 6.29 17.63
C VAL A 44 -3.14 6.67 16.16
N VAL A 45 -4.16 6.44 15.35
CA VAL A 45 -4.08 6.70 13.91
C VAL A 45 -4.30 8.19 13.65
N ASN A 46 -3.34 8.82 12.99
CA ASN A 46 -3.54 10.15 12.42
C ASN A 46 -4.24 10.00 11.05
N VAL A 47 -5.52 10.33 11.02
CA VAL A 47 -6.38 10.16 9.84
C VAL A 47 -5.91 11.01 8.65
N SER A 48 -5.43 12.24 8.87
CA SER A 48 -4.98 13.10 7.77
C SER A 48 -3.69 12.57 7.13
N ALA A 49 -2.76 12.06 7.93
CA ALA A 49 -1.57 11.39 7.44
C ALA A 49 -1.91 10.10 6.68
N ALA A 50 -2.86 9.31 7.18
CA ALA A 50 -3.32 8.10 6.49
C ALA A 50 -3.94 8.41 5.11
N ILE A 51 -4.76 9.46 5.02
CA ILE A 51 -5.32 9.93 3.74
C ILE A 51 -4.19 10.34 2.79
N ALA A 52 -3.20 11.10 3.27
CA ALA A 52 -2.06 11.50 2.46
C ALA A 52 -1.28 10.29 1.93
N THR A 53 -1.05 9.26 2.75
CA THR A 53 -0.44 8.00 2.32
C THR A 53 -1.20 7.38 1.16
N TYR A 54 -2.53 7.22 1.26
CA TYR A 54 -3.32 6.67 0.17
C TYR A 54 -3.27 7.55 -1.10
N VAL A 55 -3.26 8.88 -0.97
CA VAL A 55 -3.09 9.78 -2.12
C VAL A 55 -1.77 9.51 -2.84
N PHE A 56 -0.66 9.36 -2.11
CA PHE A 56 0.63 9.03 -2.72
C PHE A 56 0.66 7.64 -3.37
N LEU A 57 0.05 6.63 -2.72
CA LEU A 57 -0.04 5.28 -3.27
C LEU A 57 -0.86 5.26 -4.58
N ILE A 58 -2.03 5.91 -4.58
CA ILE A 58 -2.90 6.01 -5.75
C ILE A 58 -2.19 6.78 -6.87
N PHE A 59 -1.52 7.88 -6.55
CA PHE A 59 -0.74 8.65 -7.52
C PHE A 59 0.38 7.80 -8.13
N GLY A 60 1.19 7.14 -7.30
CA GLY A 60 2.30 6.30 -7.76
C GLY A 60 1.83 5.17 -8.67
N LEU A 61 0.78 4.44 -8.25
CA LEU A 61 0.20 3.36 -9.06
C LEU A 61 -0.33 3.89 -10.40
N ASN A 62 -1.08 5.00 -10.40
CA ASN A 62 -1.67 5.52 -11.63
C ASN A 62 -0.63 6.10 -12.58
N TYR A 63 0.32 6.88 -12.04
CA TYR A 63 1.33 7.56 -12.85
C TYR A 63 2.32 6.59 -13.47
N PHE A 64 2.84 5.64 -12.69
CA PHE A 64 3.90 4.73 -13.15
C PHE A 64 3.39 3.45 -13.80
N ILE A 65 2.18 2.98 -13.47
CA ILE A 65 1.66 1.68 -13.95
C ILE A 65 0.44 1.87 -14.85
N ILE A 66 -0.66 2.41 -14.34
CA ILE A 66 -1.95 2.39 -15.04
C ILE A 66 -1.93 3.25 -16.31
N ARG A 67 -1.50 4.51 -16.19
CA ARG A 67 -1.45 5.46 -17.32
C ARG A 67 -0.56 4.98 -18.47
N PRO A 68 0.66 4.47 -18.25
CA PRO A 68 1.48 3.90 -19.31
C PRO A 68 1.09 2.47 -19.72
N GLY A 69 0.08 1.86 -19.09
CA GLY A 69 -0.39 0.51 -19.43
C GLY A 69 0.62 -0.60 -19.11
N ARG A 70 1.36 -0.48 -18.00
CA ARG A 70 2.34 -1.49 -17.58
C ARG A 70 1.69 -2.75 -17.01
N SER A 71 2.49 -3.81 -16.90
CA SER A 71 2.02 -5.10 -16.41
C SER A 71 1.71 -5.07 -14.90
N ALA A 72 0.88 -6.00 -14.43
CA ALA A 72 0.65 -6.16 -12.99
C ALA A 72 1.93 -6.56 -12.23
N TRP A 73 2.89 -7.21 -12.89
CA TRP A 73 4.20 -7.53 -12.30
C TRP A 73 5.08 -6.29 -12.11
N ASP A 74 5.02 -5.33 -13.02
CA ASP A 74 5.67 -4.03 -12.81
C ASP A 74 5.05 -3.31 -11.59
N ALA A 75 3.73 -3.44 -11.41
CA ALA A 75 3.02 -2.91 -10.25
C ALA A 75 3.47 -3.61 -8.95
N PHE A 76 3.61 -4.94 -8.98
CA PHE A 76 4.12 -5.72 -7.86
C PHE A 76 5.50 -5.22 -7.42
N LEU A 77 6.41 -5.02 -8.37
CA LEU A 77 7.75 -4.50 -8.09
C LEU A 77 7.70 -3.08 -7.52
N LEU A 78 6.85 -2.19 -8.06
CA LEU A 78 6.67 -0.86 -7.52
C LEU A 78 6.16 -0.90 -6.06
N GLY A 79 5.18 -1.77 -5.77
CA GLY A 79 4.65 -1.98 -4.43
C GLY A 79 5.70 -2.49 -3.45
N LEU A 80 6.51 -3.49 -3.86
CA LEU A 80 7.64 -3.98 -3.06
C LEU A 80 8.63 -2.87 -2.74
N VAL A 81 8.95 -2.00 -3.71
CA VAL A 81 9.89 -0.89 -3.50
C VAL A 81 9.32 0.13 -2.51
N VAL A 82 8.07 0.55 -2.70
CA VAL A 82 7.45 1.57 -1.84
C VAL A 82 7.35 1.10 -0.39
N TYR A 83 6.77 -0.09 -0.17
CA TYR A 83 6.61 -0.63 1.18
C TYR A 83 7.94 -1.08 1.77
N GLY A 84 8.82 -1.68 0.95
CA GLY A 84 10.16 -2.05 1.37
C GLY A 84 10.99 -0.86 1.86
N VAL A 85 10.96 0.27 1.14
CA VAL A 85 11.65 1.49 1.61
C VAL A 85 11.07 1.95 2.95
N TYR A 86 9.75 1.99 3.12
CA TYR A 86 9.13 2.38 4.38
C TYR A 86 9.51 1.46 5.54
N ASP A 87 9.31 0.15 5.37
CA ASP A 87 9.48 -0.84 6.43
C ASP A 87 10.94 -1.10 6.79
N PHE A 88 11.84 -1.17 5.81
CA PHE A 88 13.25 -1.35 6.10
C PHE A 88 13.90 -0.07 6.64
N THR A 89 13.38 1.12 6.31
CA THR A 89 13.77 2.36 7.00
C THR A 89 13.34 2.31 8.47
N ASN A 90 12.10 1.89 8.75
CA ASN A 90 11.65 1.69 10.13
C ASN A 90 12.49 0.63 10.86
N LEU A 91 12.84 -0.48 10.20
CA LEU A 91 13.71 -1.52 10.74
C LEU A 91 15.11 -0.99 11.08
N ALA A 92 15.65 -0.08 10.27
CA ALA A 92 16.95 0.53 10.50
C ALA A 92 16.93 1.57 11.64
N LEU A 93 15.82 2.30 11.81
CA LEU A 93 15.71 3.41 12.78
C LEU A 93 15.16 2.99 14.14
N LEU A 94 14.28 1.99 14.18
CA LEU A 94 13.49 1.64 15.36
C LEU A 94 13.93 0.27 15.88
N SER A 95 14.64 0.27 17.01
CA SER A 95 15.25 -0.94 17.60
C SER A 95 14.29 -2.08 17.92
N LYS A 96 12.99 -1.78 18.05
CA LYS A 96 11.94 -2.77 18.32
C LYS A 96 11.08 -3.11 17.10
N TRP A 97 11.38 -2.58 15.92
CA TRP A 97 10.72 -2.98 14.68
C TRP A 97 11.08 -4.42 14.33
N GLN A 98 10.10 -5.28 14.11
CA GLN A 98 10.37 -6.68 13.79
C GLN A 98 10.61 -6.86 12.30
N LEU A 99 11.63 -7.66 11.95
CA LEU A 99 11.88 -8.08 10.57
C LEU A 99 10.65 -8.77 9.96
N PHE A 100 9.90 -9.53 10.77
CA PHE A 100 8.64 -10.15 10.33
C PHE A 100 7.65 -9.10 9.83
N THR A 101 7.42 -8.02 10.59
CA THR A 101 6.56 -6.90 10.17
C THR A 101 7.04 -6.34 8.84
N ALA A 102 8.34 -6.04 8.74
CA ALA A 102 8.92 -5.43 7.55
C ALA A 102 8.73 -6.28 6.29
N VAL A 103 9.04 -7.58 6.37
CA VAL A 103 8.93 -8.50 5.24
C VAL A 103 7.46 -8.74 4.86
N THR A 104 6.58 -8.96 5.84
CA THR A 104 5.16 -9.20 5.57
C THR A 104 4.50 -8.00 4.90
N ASP A 105 4.75 -6.79 5.40
CA ASP A 105 4.12 -5.60 4.83
C ASP A 105 4.70 -5.21 3.48
N THR A 106 6.01 -5.45 3.27
CA THR A 106 6.64 -5.31 1.95
C THR A 106 5.97 -6.20 0.92
N LEU A 107 5.83 -7.50 1.22
CA LEU A 107 5.17 -8.46 0.32
C LEU A 107 3.70 -8.09 0.08
N TRP A 108 3.01 -7.61 1.11
CA TRP A 108 1.65 -7.12 0.97
C TRP A 108 1.57 -5.90 0.04
N GLY A 109 2.47 -4.92 0.18
CA GLY A 109 2.53 -3.76 -0.72
C GLY A 109 2.65 -4.15 -2.19
N GLY A 110 3.51 -5.13 -2.49
CA GLY A 110 3.59 -5.74 -3.82
C GLY A 110 2.27 -6.38 -4.26
N ALA A 111 1.70 -7.23 -3.41
CA ALA A 111 0.43 -7.91 -3.70
C ALA A 111 -0.73 -6.92 -3.92
N LEU A 112 -0.82 -5.86 -3.11
CA LEU A 112 -1.81 -4.81 -3.20
C LEU A 112 -1.76 -4.10 -4.55
N PHE A 113 -0.57 -3.69 -4.98
CA PHE A 113 -0.38 -3.02 -6.27
C PHE A 113 -0.69 -3.96 -7.44
N TYR A 114 -0.25 -5.22 -7.34
CA TYR A 114 -0.56 -6.26 -8.33
C TYR A 114 -2.07 -6.47 -8.49
N LEU A 115 -2.77 -6.73 -7.38
CA LEU A 115 -4.20 -7.05 -7.36
C LEU A 115 -5.03 -5.85 -7.84
N THR A 116 -4.69 -4.64 -7.39
CA THR A 116 -5.36 -3.42 -7.85
C THR A 116 -5.18 -3.22 -9.35
N THR A 117 -3.97 -3.46 -9.88
CA THR A 117 -3.72 -3.36 -11.32
C THR A 117 -4.51 -4.41 -12.10
N ARG A 118 -4.56 -5.66 -11.62
CA ARG A 118 -5.37 -6.71 -12.24
C ARG A 118 -6.86 -6.37 -12.28
N LEU A 119 -7.38 -5.77 -11.21
CA LEU A 119 -8.76 -5.30 -11.14
C LEU A 119 -9.03 -4.22 -12.20
N VAL A 120 -8.15 -3.21 -12.30
CA VAL A 120 -8.29 -2.13 -13.29
C VAL A 120 -8.24 -2.68 -14.71
N LEU A 121 -7.26 -3.54 -15.02
CA LEU A 121 -7.08 -4.12 -16.36
C LEU A 121 -8.24 -5.05 -16.76
N GLY A 122 -8.88 -5.73 -15.80
CA GLY A 122 -10.06 -6.57 -16.08
C GLY A 122 -11.35 -5.80 -16.33
N LEU A 123 -11.40 -4.52 -15.95
CA LEU A 123 -12.57 -3.63 -16.08
C LEU A 123 -12.40 -2.54 -17.16
N SER A 124 -11.23 -2.52 -17.81
CA SER A 124 -10.82 -1.59 -18.87
C SER A 124 -11.14 -2.14 -20.25
#